data_AF-A0A385Q3G0-F1
#
_entry.id   AF-A0A385Q3G0-F1
#
_cell.length_a   1.000
_cell.length_b   1.000
_cell.length_c   1.000
_cell.angle_alpha   90.00
_cell.angle_beta   90.00
_cell.angle_gamma   90.00
#
_symmetry.space_group_name_H-M   'P 1'
#
loop_
_entity.id
_entity.type
_entity.pdbx_description
1 polymer ?
#
loop_
_entity_poly.entity_id
_entity_poly.type
_entity_poly.pdbx_seq_one_letter_code
_entity_poly.pdbx_strand_id
1 'polypeptide(L)'
;MNIKVDFTTDSSIDTELLTSIRTLCSTYEGTIPLDRRVGLDSSVISESIDISKEIITADIFDKVEKYIPEVEVIEVSFKEGEDISMLDVLIKLGRREDV
;
A
#
# COMPACT_ATOMS: atom_id res chain seq x y z
N MET A 1 8.31 -6.37 -13.21
CA MET A 1 8.44 -6.02 -11.78
C MET A 1 7.24 -6.62 -11.07
N ASN A 2 7.45 -7.53 -10.12
CA ASN A 2 6.39 -8.04 -9.25
C ASN A 2 6.49 -7.31 -7.91
N ILE A 3 5.37 -6.77 -7.44
CA ILE A 3 5.32 -6.04 -6.17
C ILE A 3 4.58 -6.90 -5.16
N LYS A 4 5.21 -7.18 -4.03
CA LYS A 4 4.59 -7.89 -2.91
C LYS A 4 4.44 -6.92 -1.75
N VAL A 5 3.26 -6.88 -1.15
CA VAL A 5 2.96 -5.98 -0.03
C VAL A 5 2.75 -6.81 1.22
N ASP A 6 3.60 -6.60 2.22
CA ASP A 6 3.54 -7.22 3.54
C ASP A 6 3.21 -6.16 4.59
N PHE A 7 2.30 -6.49 5.51
CA PHE A 7 1.77 -5.56 6.51
C PHE A 7 2.27 -5.92 7.90
N THR A 8 2.80 -4.93 8.62
CA THR A 8 3.10 -5.04 10.06
C THR A 8 2.11 -4.16 10.82
N THR A 9 1.31 -4.77 11.68
CA THR A 9 0.28 -4.09 12.47
C THR A 9 0.52 -4.30 13.96
N ASP A 10 0.21 -3.28 14.76
CA ASP A 10 0.01 -3.47 16.20
C ASP A 10 -1.32 -4.21 16.46
N SER A 11 -1.49 -4.76 17.68
CA SER A 11 -2.68 -5.53 18.06
C SER A 11 -4.00 -4.74 18.03
N SER A 12 -3.97 -3.45 17.75
CA SER A 12 -5.13 -2.56 17.69
C SER A 12 -5.82 -2.49 16.33
N ILE A 13 -5.21 -3.02 15.26
CA ILE A 13 -5.87 -3.15 13.95
C ILE A 13 -6.61 -4.48 13.89
N ASP A 14 -7.93 -4.40 13.74
CA ASP A 14 -8.78 -5.58 13.60
C ASP A 14 -8.66 -6.24 12.21
N THR A 15 -9.23 -7.44 12.08
CA THR A 15 -9.16 -8.22 10.84
C THR A 15 -9.92 -7.59 9.68
N GLU A 16 -10.93 -6.76 9.96
CA GLU A 16 -11.77 -6.11 8.94
C GLU A 16 -11.01 -4.96 8.27
N LEU A 17 -10.37 -4.12 9.08
CA LEU A 17 -9.48 -3.06 8.61
C LEU A 17 -8.30 -3.65 7.83
N LEU A 18 -7.65 -4.70 8.35
CA LEU A 18 -6.56 -5.37 7.64
C LEU A 18 -7.03 -5.93 6.28
N THR A 19 -8.24 -6.47 6.21
CA THR A 19 -8.83 -6.96 4.95
C THR A 19 -9.06 -5.81 3.98
N SER A 20 -9.61 -4.70 4.45
CA SER A 20 -9.84 -3.50 3.63
C SER A 20 -8.54 -2.95 3.04
N ILE A 21 -7.47 -2.87 3.84
CA ILE A 21 -6.15 -2.41 3.38
C ILE A 21 -5.58 -3.38 2.34
N ARG A 22 -5.66 -4.69 2.59
CA ARG A 22 -5.22 -5.71 1.62
C ARG A 22 -5.98 -5.59 0.31
N THR A 23 -7.29 -5.41 0.37
CA THR A 23 -8.12 -5.22 -0.83
C THR A 23 -7.68 -3.97 -1.60
N LEU A 24 -7.47 -2.85 -0.92
CA LEU A 24 -6.99 -1.61 -1.53
C LEU A 24 -5.64 -1.81 -2.23
N CYS A 25 -4.64 -2.37 -1.54
CA CYS A 25 -3.31 -2.59 -2.09
C CYS A 25 -3.25 -3.67 -3.18
N SER A 26 -4.20 -4.60 -3.22
CA SER A 26 -4.29 -5.66 -4.25
C SER A 26 -5.02 -5.22 -5.53
N THR A 27 -5.62 -4.03 -5.51
CA THR A 27 -6.41 -3.50 -6.62
C THR A 27 -5.59 -2.47 -7.38
N TYR A 28 -5.66 -2.48 -8.71
CA TYR A 28 -5.05 -1.43 -9.53
C TYR A 28 -6.01 -0.26 -9.76
N GLU A 29 -5.48 0.95 -9.76
CA GLU A 29 -6.23 2.16 -10.08
C GLU A 29 -6.95 2.03 -11.43
N GLY A 30 -8.19 2.51 -11.50
CA GLY A 30 -9.02 2.47 -12.71
C GLY A 30 -9.80 1.19 -12.94
N THR A 31 -9.60 0.14 -12.12
CA THR A 31 -10.32 -1.13 -12.25
C THR A 31 -11.73 -1.12 -11.63
N ILE A 32 -11.98 -0.25 -10.64
CA ILE A 32 -13.30 -0.09 -10.02
C ILE A 32 -14.14 0.91 -10.84
N PRO A 33 -15.31 0.51 -11.39
CA PRO A 33 -16.06 1.34 -12.33
C PRO A 33 -16.58 2.67 -11.75
N LEU A 34 -17.07 2.65 -10.51
CA LEU A 34 -17.73 3.81 -9.88
C LEU A 34 -16.75 4.80 -9.26
N ASP A 35 -15.59 4.32 -8.80
CA ASP A 35 -14.50 5.16 -8.33
C ASP A 35 -13.17 4.66 -8.90
N ARG A 36 -12.75 5.31 -9.97
CA ARG A 36 -11.51 4.95 -10.68
C ARG A 36 -10.26 5.30 -9.90
N ARG A 37 -10.36 6.03 -8.78
CA ARG A 37 -9.20 6.37 -7.95
C ARG A 37 -8.88 5.30 -6.91
N VAL A 38 -9.69 4.25 -6.78
CA VAL A 38 -9.42 3.15 -5.84
C VAL A 38 -8.35 2.22 -6.40
N GLY A 39 -7.41 1.84 -5.55
CA GLY A 39 -6.29 0.95 -5.89
C GLY A 39 -4.97 1.71 -6.02
N LEU A 40 -3.90 0.93 -6.23
CA LEU A 40 -2.55 1.46 -6.44
C LEU A 40 -2.29 1.84 -7.90
N ASP A 41 -1.46 2.84 -8.11
CA ASP A 41 -1.03 3.25 -9.44
C ASP A 41 -0.23 2.13 -10.12
N SER A 42 -0.68 1.76 -11.33
CA SER A 42 -0.05 0.73 -12.16
C SER A 42 1.12 1.25 -13.00
N SER A 43 1.28 2.58 -13.10
CA SER A 43 2.37 3.22 -13.86
C SER A 43 3.75 2.78 -13.36
N VAL A 44 3.87 2.50 -12.06
CA VAL A 44 5.10 2.10 -11.35
C VAL A 44 5.78 0.86 -11.91
N ILE A 45 5.06 0.02 -12.68
CA ILE A 45 5.58 -1.19 -13.32
C ILE A 45 6.57 -0.84 -14.45
N SER A 46 6.38 0.34 -15.07
CA SER A 46 7.18 0.80 -16.20
C SER A 46 8.34 1.70 -15.77
N GLU A 47 8.36 2.11 -14.50
CA GLU A 47 9.35 3.02 -13.94
C GLU A 47 10.58 2.28 -13.38
N SER A 48 11.66 3.03 -13.17
CA SER A 48 12.83 2.51 -12.46
C SER A 48 12.52 2.29 -10.98
N ILE A 49 13.20 1.32 -10.34
CA ILE A 49 12.96 0.94 -8.94
C ILE A 49 12.94 2.16 -7.99
N ASP A 50 13.84 3.12 -8.17
CA ASP A 50 13.94 4.30 -7.30
C ASP A 50 12.73 5.22 -7.46
N ILE A 51 12.28 5.46 -8.69
CA ILE A 51 11.06 6.24 -8.98
C ILE A 51 9.83 5.49 -8.48
N SER A 52 9.74 4.18 -8.71
CA SER A 52 8.63 3.35 -8.27
C SER A 52 8.47 3.38 -6.76
N LYS A 53 9.56 3.38 -5.98
CA LYS A 53 9.49 3.49 -4.51
C LYS A 53 8.82 4.80 -4.08
N GLU A 54 9.22 5.93 -4.66
CA GLU A 54 8.63 7.23 -4.34
C GLU A 54 7.14 7.28 -4.68
N ILE A 55 6.76 6.81 -5.86
CA ILE A 55 5.35 6.78 -6.30
C ILE A 55 4.53 5.86 -5.38
N ILE A 56 5.01 4.64 -5.10
CA ILE A 56 4.33 3.67 -4.23
C ILE A 56 4.13 4.25 -2.83
N THR A 57 5.16 4.90 -2.27
CA THR A 57 5.04 5.52 -0.95
C THR A 57 3.95 6.59 -0.96
N ALA A 58 4.04 7.57 -1.85
CA ALA A 58 3.06 8.66 -1.92
C ALA A 58 1.63 8.13 -2.12
N ASP A 59 1.47 7.15 -3.01
CA ASP A 59 0.17 6.57 -3.34
C ASP A 59 -0.43 5.80 -2.15
N ILE A 60 0.37 5.02 -1.42
CA ILE A 60 -0.10 4.34 -0.21
C ILE A 60 -0.61 5.33 0.84
N PHE A 61 0.14 6.42 1.09
CA PHE A 61 -0.28 7.44 2.06
C PHE A 61 -1.62 8.08 1.63
N ASP A 62 -1.71 8.56 0.40
CA ASP A 62 -2.89 9.25 -0.12
C ASP A 62 -4.13 8.34 -0.13
N LYS A 63 -3.98 7.09 -0.56
CA LYS A 63 -5.11 6.17 -0.72
C LYS A 63 -5.58 5.62 0.61
N VAL A 64 -4.67 5.28 1.53
CA VAL A 64 -5.05 4.82 2.87
C VAL A 64 -5.76 5.94 3.62
N GLU A 65 -5.25 7.17 3.59
CA GLU A 65 -5.91 8.30 4.25
C GLU A 65 -7.32 8.56 3.69
N LYS A 66 -7.49 8.45 2.37
CA LYS A 66 -8.78 8.70 1.70
C LYS A 66 -9.80 7.60 1.94
N TYR A 67 -9.40 6.33 1.82
CA TYR A 67 -10.33 5.20 1.79
C TYR A 67 -10.46 4.48 3.15
N ILE A 68 -9.47 4.61 4.03
CA ILE A 68 -9.41 3.92 5.32
C ILE A 68 -8.97 4.92 6.41
N PRO A 69 -9.79 5.95 6.70
CA PRO A 69 -9.41 7.06 7.57
C PRO A 69 -9.22 6.67 9.05
N GLU A 70 -9.62 5.46 9.46
CA GLU A 70 -9.41 4.96 10.82
C GLU A 70 -7.96 4.47 11.04
N VAL A 71 -7.20 4.29 9.96
CA VAL A 71 -5.83 3.78 9.97
C VAL A 71 -4.88 4.87 9.51
N GLU A 72 -3.69 4.88 10.10
CA GLU A 72 -2.59 5.75 9.74
C GLU A 72 -1.39 4.91 9.30
N VAL A 73 -0.76 5.33 8.20
CA VAL A 73 0.49 4.73 7.72
C VAL A 73 1.63 5.36 8.50
N ILE A 74 2.31 4.56 9.33
CA ILE A 74 3.44 5.03 10.13
C ILE A 74 4.71 5.06 9.29
N GLU A 75 4.92 4.01 8.48
CA GLU A 75 6.12 3.85 7.69
C GLU A 75 5.86 2.97 6.46
N VAL A 76 6.49 3.31 5.34
CA VAL A 76 6.60 2.44 4.16
C VAL A 76 8.09 2.17 3.94
N SER A 77 8.50 0.92 4.09
CA SER A 77 9.87 0.46 3.88
C SER A 77 9.92 -0.50 2.69
N PHE A 78 11.09 -0.63 2.06
CA PHE A 78 11.27 -1.51 0.90
C PHE A 78 12.39 -2.51 1.17
N LYS A 79 12.19 -3.75 0.72
CA LYS A 79 13.23 -4.77 0.64
C LYS A 79 13.38 -5.22 -0.81
N GLU A 80 14.63 -5.46 -1.19
CA GLU A 80 14.90 -6.20 -2.42
C GLU A 80 14.42 -7.64 -2.22
N GLY A 81 13.53 -8.10 -3.10
CA GLY A 81 13.01 -9.46 -3.04
C GLY A 81 14.09 -10.49 -3.38
N GLU A 82 13.78 -11.77 -3.17
CA GLU A 82 14.71 -12.88 -3.49
C GLU A 82 15.12 -12.91 -4.98
N ASP A 83 14.27 -12.37 -5.86
CA ASP A 83 14.56 -12.17 -7.27
C ASP A 83 14.75 -10.68 -7.59
N ILE A 84 15.69 -10.37 -8.49
CA ILE A 84 15.97 -9.00 -9.02
C ILE A 84 14.72 -8.29 -9.56
N SER A 85 13.69 -9.06 -9.91
CA SER A 85 12.43 -8.54 -10.47
C SER A 85 11.33 -8.28 -9.43
N MET A 86 11.57 -8.59 -8.15
CA MET A 86 10.61 -8.44 -7.06
C MET A 86 10.96 -7.29 -6.12
N LEU A 87 9.96 -6.46 -5.83
CA LEU A 87 10.03 -5.42 -4.81
C LEU A 87 9.08 -5.78 -3.67
N ASP A 88 9.64 -6.01 -2.49
CA ASP A 88 8.87 -6.26 -1.28
C ASP A 88 8.63 -4.92 -0.57
N VAL A 89 7.36 -4.55 -0.43
CA VAL A 89 6.91 -3.34 0.24
C VAL A 89 6.40 -3.73 1.62
N LEU A 90 7.00 -3.14 2.66
CA LEU A 90 6.63 -3.33 4.05
C LEU A 90 5.91 -2.10 4.54
N ILE A 91 4.66 -2.25 4.96
CA ILE A 91 3.85 -1.15 5.45
C ILE A 91 3.62 -1.33 6.94
N LYS A 92 4.06 -0.36 7.74
CA LYS A 92 3.76 -0.27 9.16
C LYS A 92 2.53 0.59 9.38
N LEU A 93 1.53 0.03 10.05
CA LEU A 93 0.22 0.65 10.22
C LEU A 93 -0.10 0.82 11.71
N GLY A 94 -0.72 1.94 12.05
CA GLY A 94 -1.29 2.23 13.37
C GLY A 94 -2.76 2.61 13.28
N ARG A 95 -3.53 2.40 14.35
CA ARG A 95 -4.89 2.94 14.45
C ARG A 95 -4.81 4.41 14.85
N ARG A 96 -5.56 5.28 14.20
CA ARG A 96 -5.48 6.74 14.42
C ARG A 96 -5.82 7.18 15.85
N GLU A 97 -6.54 6.36 16.61
CA GLU A 97 -6.85 6.64 18.03
C GLU A 97 -5.65 6.39 18.97
N ASP A 98 -4.63 5.66 18.50
CA ASP A 98 -3.44 5.24 19.26
C ASP A 98 -2.16 6.03 18.91
N VAL A 99 -2.23 7.03 18.00
CA VAL A 99 -1.10 7.85 17.52
C VAL A 99 -1.08 9.23 18.16
#